data_AF-A0A6P5XXZ3-F1
#
_entry.id   AF-A0A6P5XXZ3-F1
#
_cell.length_a   1.000
_cell.length_b   1.000
_cell.length_c   1.000
_cell.angle_alpha   90.00
_cell.angle_beta   90.00
_cell.angle_gamma   90.00
#
_symmetry.space_group_name_H-M   'P 1'
#
loop_
_entity.id
_entity.type
_entity.pdbx_description
1 polymer ?
#
loop_
_entity_poly.entity_id
_entity_poly.type
_entity_poly.pdbx_seq_one_letter_code
_entity_poly.pdbx_strand_id
1 'polypeptide(L)'
;MAELKGIESPEEYKEICWAALCVASLKHEKLSSENALALHGMKTKFARQIRARRDKPKAQKESDNLTEERVNAQNLPGTPNLFLPLSSYFPPDIPSVPCLNGLIGRCSKPFEKQLTESDVKVSQCRLSINKIDVAHAVMPLLKEEEDSSEGIPVKVYDADGKEYPMTFITWSFKLHVLKEGWINFCNDHSLLAHQDFVTLWVFRNLQTDDLCFVITSRRLEVFEAIKRRRLK
;
A
#
# COMPACT_ATOMS: atom_id res chain seq x y z
N MET A 1 11.31 -44.56 4.96
CA MET A 1 10.32 -44.25 6.00
C MET A 1 10.68 -42.89 6.56
N ALA A 2 9.91 -41.86 6.24
CA ALA A 2 10.11 -40.51 6.77
C ALA A 2 9.03 -40.24 7.81
N GLU A 3 9.45 -39.93 9.04
CA GLU A 3 8.58 -39.54 10.16
C GLU A 3 7.92 -38.20 9.88
N LEU A 4 6.58 -38.18 9.85
CA LEU A 4 5.78 -36.97 9.97
C LEU A 4 5.78 -36.51 11.43
N LYS A 5 6.61 -35.53 11.77
CA LYS A 5 6.51 -34.79 13.04
C LYS A 5 5.60 -33.58 12.86
N GLY A 6 4.63 -33.44 13.76
CA GLY A 6 3.89 -32.20 13.98
C GLY A 6 2.38 -32.31 13.79
N ILE A 7 1.71 -33.20 14.53
CA ILE A 7 0.28 -33.05 14.78
C ILE A 7 0.17 -32.10 15.97
N GLU A 8 -0.09 -30.82 15.68
CA GLU A 8 -0.50 -29.84 16.69
C GLU A 8 -1.75 -30.36 17.42
N SER A 9 -1.77 -30.22 18.74
CA SER A 9 -2.77 -30.81 19.62
C SER A 9 -4.19 -30.32 19.27
N PRO A 10 -5.20 -31.21 19.21
CA PRO A 10 -6.60 -30.84 19.00
C PRO A 10 -7.18 -29.84 20.03
N GLU A 11 -6.54 -29.66 21.19
CA GLU A 11 -6.95 -28.71 22.22
C GLU A 11 -6.69 -27.25 21.83
N GLU A 12 -5.61 -26.98 21.09
CA GLU A 12 -5.21 -25.61 20.72
C GLU A 12 -6.17 -25.03 19.66
N TYR A 13 -6.65 -25.87 18.74
CA TYR A 13 -7.72 -25.52 17.80
C TYR A 13 -9.05 -25.24 18.51
N LYS A 14 -9.32 -25.90 19.63
CA LYS A 14 -10.55 -25.70 20.40
C LYS A 14 -10.56 -24.31 21.03
N GLU A 15 -9.46 -23.86 21.60
CA GLU A 15 -9.35 -22.51 22.18
C GLU A 15 -9.48 -21.42 21.12
N ILE A 16 -8.83 -21.59 19.97
CA ILE A 16 -8.92 -20.63 18.85
C ILE A 16 -10.35 -20.57 18.31
N CYS A 17 -11.02 -21.71 18.14
CA CYS A 17 -12.40 -21.76 17.68
C CYS A 17 -13.36 -21.11 18.70
N TRP A 18 -13.16 -21.36 20.00
CA TRP A 18 -13.95 -20.71 21.06
C TRP A 18 -13.72 -19.20 21.10
N ALA A 19 -12.48 -18.75 20.98
CA ALA A 19 -12.17 -17.33 20.93
C ALA A 19 -12.82 -16.66 19.71
N ALA A 20 -12.74 -17.29 18.53
CA ALA A 20 -13.38 -16.80 17.31
C ALA A 20 -14.91 -16.72 17.44
N LEU A 21 -15.54 -17.75 18.03
CA LEU A 21 -16.97 -17.79 18.27
C LEU A 21 -17.42 -16.70 19.26
N CYS A 22 -16.67 -16.49 20.35
CA CYS A 22 -16.93 -15.41 21.30
C CYS A 22 -16.82 -14.03 20.63
N VAL A 23 -15.77 -13.78 19.84
CA VAL A 23 -15.59 -12.50 19.12
C VAL A 23 -16.68 -12.29 18.07
N ALA A 24 -17.11 -13.35 17.37
CA ALA A 24 -18.21 -13.27 16.41
C ALA A 24 -19.55 -12.96 17.10
N SER A 25 -19.78 -13.52 18.28
CA SER A 25 -21.01 -13.29 19.06
C SER A 25 -21.10 -11.86 19.59
N LEU A 26 -19.97 -11.26 19.96
CA LEU A 26 -19.89 -9.86 20.41
C LEU A 26 -20.27 -8.82 19.34
N LYS A 27 -20.19 -9.16 18.03
CA LYS A 27 -20.59 -8.23 16.94
C LYS A 27 -22.08 -7.90 16.94
N HIS A 28 -22.91 -8.77 17.54
CA HIS A 28 -24.36 -8.64 17.52
C HIS A 28 -24.95 -8.22 18.88
N GLU A 29 -24.10 -8.07 19.89
CA GLU A 29 -24.53 -7.76 21.25
C GLU A 29 -24.65 -6.24 21.44
N LYS A 30 -25.85 -5.78 21.81
CA LYS A 30 -26.09 -4.38 22.16
C LYS A 30 -25.50 -4.11 23.54
N LEU A 31 -24.29 -3.55 23.55
CA LEU A 31 -23.64 -3.12 24.78
C LEU A 31 -24.49 -2.07 25.50
N SER A 32 -24.66 -2.25 26.81
CA SER A 32 -25.24 -1.20 27.66
C SER A 32 -24.35 0.05 27.60
N SER A 33 -24.95 1.23 27.83
CA SER A 33 -24.24 2.51 27.85
C SER A 33 -23.05 2.49 28.84
N GLU A 34 -23.23 1.84 29.99
CA GLU A 34 -22.21 1.69 31.02
C GLU A 34 -21.02 0.85 30.54
N ASN A 35 -21.28 -0.30 29.90
CA ASN A 35 -20.22 -1.17 29.38
C ASN A 35 -19.47 -0.51 28.21
N ALA A 36 -20.17 0.24 27.35
CA ALA A 36 -19.55 1.00 26.26
C ALA A 36 -18.61 2.09 26.79
N LEU A 37 -19.00 2.80 27.85
CA LEU A 37 -18.16 3.81 28.51
C LEU A 37 -16.93 3.18 29.19
N ALA A 38 -17.11 2.06 29.89
CA ALA A 38 -16.01 1.32 30.49
C ALA A 38 -15.00 0.83 29.43
N LEU A 39 -15.49 0.29 28.31
CA LEU A 39 -14.67 -0.15 27.19
C LEU A 39 -13.92 1.01 26.52
N HIS A 40 -14.58 2.16 26.35
CA HIS A 40 -13.94 3.37 25.86
C HIS A 40 -12.82 3.84 26.81
N GLY A 41 -13.05 3.81 28.12
CA GLY A 41 -12.05 4.12 29.14
C GLY A 41 -10.83 3.19 29.05
N MET A 42 -11.05 1.89 28.89
CA MET A 42 -9.99 0.89 28.71
C MET A 42 -9.20 1.11 27.42
N LYS A 43 -9.89 1.33 26.29
CA LYS A 43 -9.26 1.65 25.00
C LYS A 43 -8.35 2.87 25.08
N THR A 44 -8.79 3.90 25.80
CA THR A 44 -8.04 5.15 25.96
C THR A 44 -6.79 4.94 26.83
N LYS A 45 -6.89 4.16 27.92
CA LYS A 45 -5.74 3.79 28.76
C LYS A 45 -4.70 2.98 27.99
N PHE A 46 -5.16 2.00 27.21
CA PHE A 46 -4.27 1.14 26.40
C PHE A 46 -3.56 1.93 25.30
N ALA A 47 -4.28 2.82 24.60
CA ALA A 47 -3.69 3.70 23.60
C ALA A 47 -2.61 4.63 24.19
N ARG A 48 -2.81 5.13 25.43
CA ARG A 48 -1.81 5.93 26.14
C ARG A 48 -0.57 5.11 26.53
N GLN A 49 -0.74 3.87 27.00
CA GLN A 49 0.39 2.98 27.31
C GLN A 49 1.22 2.64 26.06
N ILE A 50 0.58 2.41 24.92
CA ILE A 50 1.29 2.14 23.65
C ILE A 50 2.12 3.36 23.22
N ARG A 51 1.58 4.58 23.36
CA ARG A 51 2.32 5.82 23.06
C ARG A 51 3.49 6.03 24.02
N ALA A 52 3.28 5.85 25.32
CA ALA A 52 4.35 5.97 26.33
C ALA A 52 5.49 4.95 26.17
N ARG A 53 5.24 3.81 25.51
CA ARG A 53 6.28 2.83 25.16
C ARG A 53 7.07 3.21 23.90
N ARG A 54 6.49 4.02 23.00
CA ARG A 54 7.19 4.54 21.81
C ARG A 54 8.10 5.72 22.15
N ASP A 55 7.78 6.49 23.18
CA ASP A 55 8.50 7.72 23.54
C ASP A 55 9.62 7.52 24.59
N LYS A 56 9.97 6.28 24.96
CA LYS A 56 11.12 6.02 25.83
C LYS A 56 12.44 6.03 25.03
N PRO A 57 13.42 6.89 25.38
CA PRO A 57 14.76 6.81 24.81
C PRO A 57 15.40 5.47 25.15
N LYS A 58 15.97 4.78 24.16
CA LYS A 58 16.88 3.66 24.41
C LYS A 58 18.12 4.21 25.12
N ALA A 59 18.35 3.79 26.35
CA ALA A 59 19.65 3.93 27.01
C ALA A 59 20.67 3.12 26.20
N GLN A 60 21.60 3.82 25.55
CA GLN A 60 22.74 3.20 24.89
C GLN A 60 23.95 3.44 25.77
N LYS A 61 24.58 2.32 26.13
CA LYS A 61 25.75 2.21 26.99
C LYS A 61 26.95 2.89 26.33
N GLU A 62 27.63 3.66 27.16
CA GLU A 62 28.90 4.38 27.01
C GLU A 62 30.05 3.54 26.43
N SER A 63 30.84 4.13 25.53
CA SER A 63 32.31 4.22 25.64
C SER A 63 32.86 5.19 24.59
N ASP A 64 33.38 6.32 25.09
CA ASP A 64 34.67 6.97 24.79
C ASP A 64 35.17 7.08 23.33
N ASN A 65 35.73 8.18 22.83
CA ASN A 65 35.86 9.58 23.24
C ASN A 65 36.54 10.32 22.05
N LEU A 66 36.43 11.65 22.04
CA LEU A 66 37.29 12.67 21.39
C LEU A 66 36.64 13.55 20.31
N THR A 67 36.19 14.71 20.82
CA THR A 67 36.43 16.08 20.35
C THR A 67 36.25 16.39 18.87
N GLU A 68 35.25 17.23 18.57
CA GLU A 68 35.48 18.37 17.69
C GLU A 68 34.48 19.51 17.96
N GLU A 69 34.95 20.71 17.66
CA GLU A 69 34.57 21.99 18.22
C GLU A 69 33.19 22.50 17.77
N ARG A 70 32.53 23.21 18.69
CA ARG A 70 31.46 24.15 18.37
C ARG A 70 32.02 25.30 17.54
N VAL A 71 31.69 25.35 16.25
CA VAL A 71 31.68 26.60 15.50
C VAL A 71 30.24 26.91 15.08
N ASN A 72 29.73 27.98 15.68
CA ASN A 72 28.48 28.63 15.37
C ASN A 72 28.60 29.32 14.01
N ALA A 73 27.92 28.79 12.98
CA ALA A 73 27.77 29.43 11.68
C ALA A 73 26.31 29.86 11.48
N GLN A 74 25.89 30.87 12.24
CA GLN A 74 24.91 31.80 11.73
C GLN A 74 25.57 32.62 10.62
N ASN A 75 24.89 32.71 9.47
CA ASN A 75 25.20 33.51 8.28
C ASN A 75 26.08 32.83 7.21
N LEU A 76 25.45 32.05 6.32
CA LEU A 76 25.86 31.96 4.92
C LEU A 76 24.62 32.21 4.03
N PRO A 77 24.67 33.15 3.06
CA PRO A 77 23.56 33.43 2.16
C PRO A 77 23.56 32.45 0.98
N GLY A 78 22.38 31.92 0.66
CA GLY A 78 22.17 31.16 -0.57
C GLY A 78 21.99 29.66 -0.37
N THR A 79 21.02 29.24 0.44
CA THR A 79 20.37 27.95 0.20
C THR A 79 19.37 28.18 -0.93
N PRO A 80 19.59 27.67 -2.15
CA PRO A 80 18.50 27.64 -3.11
C PRO A 80 17.42 26.76 -2.48
N ASN A 81 16.28 27.38 -2.20
CA ASN A 81 15.02 26.69 -1.98
C ASN A 81 14.81 25.76 -3.18
N LEU A 82 15.30 24.53 -3.11
CA LEU A 82 14.88 23.45 -4.00
C LEU A 82 13.50 22.98 -3.54
N PHE A 83 12.54 23.91 -3.50
CA PHE A 83 11.15 23.59 -3.78
C PHE A 83 11.12 23.22 -5.26
N LEU A 84 11.59 22.01 -5.59
CA LEU A 84 11.28 21.41 -6.87
C LEU A 84 9.75 21.39 -6.94
N PRO A 85 9.14 22.08 -7.92
CA PRO A 85 7.70 22.04 -8.04
C PRO A 85 7.34 20.58 -8.28
N LEU A 86 6.52 20.00 -7.41
CA LEU A 86 5.94 18.66 -7.51
C LEU A 86 5.11 18.46 -8.81
N SER A 87 5.19 19.38 -9.78
CA SER A 87 4.06 19.86 -10.58
C SER A 87 4.32 19.93 -12.09
N SER A 88 5.37 19.32 -12.63
CA SER A 88 5.58 19.26 -14.09
C SER A 88 5.41 17.87 -14.70
N TYR A 89 5.05 16.86 -13.91
CA TYR A 89 4.82 15.52 -14.42
C TYR A 89 3.36 15.34 -14.87
N PHE A 90 3.17 15.33 -16.18
CA PHE A 90 1.88 15.11 -16.84
C PHE A 90 1.99 13.85 -17.69
N PRO A 91 1.68 12.67 -17.11
CA PRO A 91 1.69 11.44 -17.89
C PRO A 91 0.68 11.52 -19.05
N PRO A 92 0.99 10.94 -20.23
CA PRO A 92 0.06 10.91 -21.35
C PRO A 92 -1.21 10.14 -20.99
N ASP A 93 -2.34 10.47 -21.64
CA ASP A 93 -3.61 9.77 -21.40
C ASP A 93 -3.54 8.28 -21.77
N ILE A 94 -2.66 7.90 -22.72
CA ILE A 94 -2.43 6.52 -23.15
C ILE A 94 -0.97 6.14 -22.84
N PRO A 95 -0.70 4.98 -22.23
CA PRO A 95 0.66 4.57 -21.92
C PRO A 95 1.44 4.26 -23.20
N SER A 96 2.67 4.77 -23.29
CA SER A 96 3.56 4.56 -24.43
C SER A 96 4.42 3.32 -24.24
N VAL A 97 3.82 2.13 -24.40
CA VAL A 97 4.51 0.83 -24.29
C VAL A 97 4.51 0.15 -25.67
N PRO A 98 5.65 0.01 -26.35
CA PRO A 98 5.69 -0.45 -27.75
C PRO A 98 5.01 -1.79 -28.02
N CYS A 99 5.10 -2.76 -27.10
CA CYS A 99 4.48 -4.08 -27.26
C CYS A 99 2.94 -4.04 -27.15
N LEU A 100 2.38 -2.94 -26.63
CA LEU A 100 0.94 -2.73 -26.47
C LEU A 100 0.32 -1.91 -27.61
N ASN A 101 1.12 -1.52 -28.61
CA ASN A 101 0.64 -0.77 -29.77
C ASN A 101 -0.48 -1.55 -30.50
N GLY A 102 -1.66 -0.95 -30.61
CA GLY A 102 -2.83 -1.59 -31.20
C GLY A 102 -3.53 -2.63 -30.32
N LEU A 103 -3.08 -2.84 -29.07
CA LEU A 103 -3.72 -3.72 -28.09
C LEU A 103 -4.51 -2.95 -27.02
N ILE A 104 -4.27 -1.65 -26.85
CA ILE A 104 -4.97 -0.83 -25.86
C ILE A 104 -6.33 -0.39 -26.43
N GLY A 105 -7.41 -0.87 -25.80
CA GLY A 105 -8.78 -0.49 -26.11
C GLY A 105 -9.26 0.67 -25.24
N ARG A 106 -10.41 0.50 -24.59
CA ARG A 106 -10.89 1.47 -23.58
C ARG A 106 -9.81 1.62 -22.49
N CYS A 107 -9.36 2.85 -22.24
CA CYS A 107 -8.29 3.16 -21.30
C CYS A 107 -8.70 4.29 -20.35
N SER A 108 -8.32 4.17 -19.09
CA SER A 108 -8.51 5.21 -18.08
C SER A 108 -7.49 6.33 -18.25
N LYS A 109 -7.80 7.51 -17.69
CA LYS A 109 -6.75 8.51 -17.44
C LYS A 109 -5.71 7.95 -16.47
N PRO A 110 -4.44 8.37 -16.57
CA PRO A 110 -3.41 8.00 -15.62
C PRO A 110 -3.75 8.55 -14.23
N PHE A 111 -3.41 7.77 -13.21
CA PHE A 111 -3.37 8.26 -11.84
C PHE A 111 -2.06 7.85 -11.18
N GLU A 112 -1.60 8.69 -10.27
CA GLU A 112 -0.33 8.48 -9.59
C GLU A 112 -0.54 8.15 -8.12
N LYS A 113 0.34 7.33 -7.58
CA LYS A 113 0.43 7.04 -6.15
C LYS A 113 1.88 7.06 -5.70
N GLN A 114 2.14 7.76 -4.60
CA GLN A 114 3.39 7.61 -3.84
C GLN A 114 3.35 6.29 -3.09
N LEU A 115 4.42 5.50 -3.20
CA LEU A 115 4.53 4.24 -2.48
C LEU A 115 4.71 4.47 -0.98
N THR A 116 4.11 3.59 -0.18
CA THR A 116 4.24 3.58 1.27
C THR A 116 4.99 2.33 1.73
N GLU A 117 5.41 2.28 3.00
CA GLU A 117 6.01 1.06 3.57
C GLU A 117 5.15 -0.18 3.34
N SER A 118 3.82 -0.07 3.48
CA SER A 118 2.93 -1.21 3.25
C SER A 118 2.92 -1.71 1.81
N ASP A 119 3.24 -0.85 0.85
CA ASP A 119 3.24 -1.23 -0.56
C ASP A 119 4.50 -2.04 -0.92
N VAL A 120 5.67 -1.71 -0.35
CA VAL A 120 6.94 -2.38 -0.69
C VAL A 120 7.34 -3.48 0.31
N LYS A 121 6.64 -3.62 1.44
CA LYS A 121 6.98 -4.60 2.47
C LYS A 121 6.75 -6.03 1.98
N VAL A 122 7.80 -6.85 2.04
CA VAL A 122 7.81 -8.28 1.65
C VAL A 122 6.76 -9.12 2.39
N SER A 123 6.34 -8.73 3.60
CA SER A 123 5.30 -9.47 4.32
C SER A 123 3.88 -9.13 3.86
N GLN A 124 3.68 -8.07 3.07
CA GLN A 124 2.37 -7.62 2.59
C GLN A 124 2.19 -7.79 1.08
N CYS A 125 3.26 -7.67 0.29
CA CYS A 125 3.31 -7.99 -1.15
C CYS A 125 2.12 -7.45 -1.97
N ARG A 126 1.71 -6.21 -1.74
CA ARG A 126 0.53 -5.63 -2.40
C ARG A 126 0.67 -4.14 -2.67
N LEU A 127 0.15 -3.66 -3.79
CA LEU A 127 -0.05 -2.25 -4.03
C LEU A 127 -1.46 -1.84 -3.62
N SER A 128 -1.60 -0.95 -2.66
CA SER A 128 -2.90 -0.39 -2.28
C SER A 128 -3.32 0.75 -3.20
N ILE A 129 -4.52 0.71 -3.76
CA ILE A 129 -5.04 1.74 -4.66
C ILE A 129 -6.14 2.54 -3.94
N ASN A 130 -6.12 3.86 -4.08
CA ASN A 130 -7.13 4.73 -3.47
C ASN A 130 -8.50 4.45 -4.09
N LYS A 131 -9.54 4.40 -3.23
CA LYS A 131 -10.94 4.25 -3.63
C LYS A 131 -11.38 5.21 -4.74
N ILE A 132 -10.95 6.48 -4.70
CA ILE A 132 -11.33 7.47 -5.72
C ILE A 132 -10.75 7.09 -7.08
N ASP A 133 -9.46 6.74 -7.11
CA ASP A 133 -8.78 6.32 -8.34
C ASP A 133 -9.42 5.04 -8.90
N VAL A 134 -9.75 4.06 -8.04
CA VAL A 134 -10.49 2.85 -8.45
C VAL A 134 -11.86 3.18 -9.04
N ALA A 135 -12.63 4.04 -8.38
CA ALA A 135 -13.97 4.40 -8.85
C ALA A 135 -13.94 5.11 -10.22
N HIS A 136 -12.87 5.85 -10.52
CA HIS A 136 -12.77 6.63 -11.75
C HIS A 136 -12.03 5.90 -12.88
N ALA A 137 -11.05 5.05 -12.55
CA ALA A 137 -10.18 4.41 -13.53
C ALA A 137 -10.50 2.93 -13.74
N VAL A 138 -10.83 2.19 -12.69
CA VAL A 138 -11.03 0.73 -12.77
C VAL A 138 -12.50 0.38 -12.97
N MET A 139 -13.39 0.90 -12.11
CA MET A 139 -14.80 0.52 -12.10
C MET A 139 -15.51 0.74 -13.45
N PRO A 140 -15.26 1.83 -14.21
CA PRO A 140 -15.90 2.03 -15.52
C PRO A 140 -15.45 1.02 -16.59
N LEU A 141 -14.36 0.29 -16.33
CA LEU A 141 -13.82 -0.71 -17.24
C LEU A 141 -14.24 -2.13 -16.87
N LEU A 142 -14.77 -2.37 -15.67
CA LEU A 142 -15.22 -3.71 -15.25
C LEU A 142 -16.43 -4.18 -16.06
N LYS A 143 -16.49 -5.48 -16.30
CA LYS A 143 -17.66 -6.16 -16.88
C LYS A 143 -18.61 -6.61 -15.77
N GLU A 144 -19.83 -6.98 -16.13
CA GLU A 144 -20.86 -7.37 -15.15
C GLU A 144 -20.48 -8.65 -14.40
N GLU A 145 -19.78 -9.56 -15.07
CA GLU A 145 -19.30 -10.84 -14.55
C GLU A 145 -18.03 -10.73 -13.69
N GLU A 146 -17.37 -9.57 -13.66
CA GLU A 146 -16.11 -9.40 -12.94
C GLU A 146 -16.34 -8.80 -11.55
N ASP A 147 -16.38 -9.68 -10.54
CA ASP A 147 -16.46 -9.22 -9.16
C ASP A 147 -15.07 -8.98 -8.55
N SER A 148 -14.75 -7.69 -8.33
CA SER A 148 -13.53 -7.29 -7.63
C SER A 148 -13.45 -7.84 -6.20
N SER A 149 -14.54 -8.28 -5.58
CA SER A 149 -14.56 -8.87 -4.24
C SER A 149 -14.01 -10.31 -4.22
N GLU A 150 -14.25 -11.06 -5.29
CA GLU A 150 -13.70 -12.40 -5.52
C GLU A 150 -12.26 -12.34 -6.04
N GLY A 151 -11.92 -11.25 -6.72
CA GLY A 151 -10.60 -10.99 -7.27
C GLY A 151 -10.57 -11.25 -8.77
N ILE A 152 -10.00 -10.29 -9.50
CA ILE A 152 -9.93 -10.31 -10.96
C ILE A 152 -8.47 -10.56 -11.34
N PRO A 153 -8.16 -11.64 -12.06
CA PRO A 153 -6.84 -11.83 -12.66
C PRO A 153 -6.58 -10.72 -13.68
N VAL A 154 -5.41 -10.09 -13.59
CA VAL A 154 -5.02 -8.99 -14.46
C VAL A 154 -3.58 -9.16 -14.93
N LYS A 155 -3.30 -8.66 -16.13
CA LYS A 155 -1.93 -8.49 -16.60
C LYS A 155 -1.46 -7.08 -16.32
N VAL A 156 -0.32 -6.95 -15.67
CA VAL A 156 0.33 -5.67 -15.41
C VAL A 156 1.59 -5.58 -16.26
N TYR A 157 1.73 -4.51 -17.04
CA TYR A 157 2.90 -4.27 -17.88
C TYR A 157 3.74 -3.15 -17.27
N ASP A 158 5.07 -3.28 -17.31
CA ASP A 158 5.97 -2.15 -17.05
C ASP A 158 6.15 -1.25 -18.28
N ALA A 159 7.04 -0.26 -18.18
CA ALA A 159 7.36 0.65 -19.27
C ALA A 159 8.01 -0.05 -20.49
N ASP A 160 8.72 -1.15 -20.26
CA ASP A 160 9.42 -1.94 -21.27
C ASP A 160 8.50 -3.02 -21.88
N GLY A 161 7.29 -3.17 -21.33
CA GLY A 161 6.30 -4.14 -21.79
C GLY A 161 6.44 -5.52 -21.18
N LYS A 162 7.24 -5.68 -20.11
CA LYS A 162 7.33 -6.93 -19.37
C LYS A 162 6.04 -7.19 -18.60
N GLU A 163 5.54 -8.40 -18.72
CA GLU A 163 4.29 -8.85 -18.08
C GLU A 163 4.51 -9.33 -16.65
N TYR A 164 3.61 -8.90 -15.77
CA TYR A 164 3.49 -9.30 -14.37
C TYR A 164 2.04 -9.74 -14.11
N PRO A 165 1.76 -11.05 -14.05
CA PRO A 165 0.46 -11.55 -13.63
C PRO A 165 0.17 -11.10 -12.19
N MET A 166 -0.98 -10.46 -11.97
CA MET A 166 -1.43 -10.02 -10.65
C MET A 166 -2.93 -10.29 -10.48
N THR A 167 -3.41 -10.14 -9.26
CA THR A 167 -4.85 -10.15 -8.96
C THR A 167 -5.26 -8.80 -8.40
N PHE A 168 -6.24 -8.17 -9.04
CA PHE A 168 -6.93 -6.99 -8.52
C PHE A 168 -8.08 -7.42 -7.60
N ILE A 169 -8.07 -7.01 -6.34
CA ILE A 169 -9.08 -7.44 -5.36
C ILE A 169 -9.46 -6.31 -4.40
N THR A 170 -10.74 -6.30 -4.00
CA THR A 170 -11.32 -5.38 -3.03
C THR A 170 -11.59 -6.09 -1.70
N TRP A 171 -10.87 -5.72 -0.65
CA TRP A 171 -11.10 -6.23 0.71
C TRP A 171 -12.03 -5.32 1.51
N SER A 172 -13.07 -5.93 2.08
CA SER A 172 -14.00 -5.32 3.05
C SER A 172 -14.45 -3.90 2.67
N PHE A 173 -14.81 -3.71 1.38
CA PHE A 173 -15.32 -2.48 0.77
C PHE A 173 -14.42 -1.23 0.81
N LYS A 174 -13.19 -1.32 1.35
CA LYS A 174 -12.37 -0.13 1.63
C LYS A 174 -10.97 -0.20 1.07
N LEU A 175 -10.44 -1.39 0.84
CA LEU A 175 -9.06 -1.56 0.46
C LEU A 175 -8.98 -2.30 -0.88
N HIS A 176 -8.62 -1.58 -1.92
CA HIS A 176 -8.40 -2.14 -3.25
C HIS A 176 -6.91 -2.38 -3.42
N VAL A 177 -6.53 -3.57 -3.90
CA VAL A 177 -5.12 -3.92 -4.02
C VAL A 177 -4.83 -4.67 -5.31
N LEU A 178 -3.61 -4.49 -5.83
CA LEU A 178 -2.95 -5.46 -6.71
C LEU A 178 -2.04 -6.34 -5.85
N LYS A 179 -2.17 -7.66 -5.95
CA LYS A 179 -1.37 -8.63 -5.16
C LYS A 179 -0.73 -9.72 -6.06
N GLU A 180 0.00 -10.63 -5.41
CA GLU A 180 0.70 -11.80 -5.99
C GLU A 180 1.95 -11.43 -6.80
N GLY A 181 1.82 -10.82 -7.99
CA GLY A 181 2.97 -10.42 -8.80
C GLY A 181 3.64 -9.11 -8.38
N TRP A 182 3.01 -8.34 -7.48
CA TRP A 182 3.48 -7.01 -7.11
C TRP A 182 4.90 -6.98 -6.50
N ILE A 183 5.26 -7.99 -5.69
CA ILE A 183 6.60 -8.03 -5.10
C ILE A 183 7.70 -8.22 -6.15
N ASN A 184 7.41 -8.99 -7.20
CA ASN A 184 8.35 -9.18 -8.31
C ASN A 184 8.55 -7.86 -9.06
N PHE A 185 7.47 -7.12 -9.31
CA PHE A 185 7.52 -5.77 -9.88
C PHE A 185 8.38 -4.84 -9.01
N CYS A 186 8.16 -4.81 -7.69
CA CYS A 186 8.97 -4.01 -6.76
C CYS A 186 10.46 -4.35 -6.82
N ASN A 187 10.80 -5.64 -6.84
CA ASN A 187 12.18 -6.09 -6.85
C ASN A 187 12.87 -5.73 -8.18
N ASP A 188 12.22 -6.01 -9.30
CA ASP A 188 12.76 -5.75 -10.63
C ASP A 188 13.03 -4.25 -10.87
N HIS A 189 12.16 -3.39 -10.35
CA HIS A 189 12.30 -1.93 -10.46
C HIS A 189 12.97 -1.28 -9.24
N SER A 190 13.45 -2.06 -8.26
CA SER A 190 14.10 -1.57 -7.03
C SER A 190 13.32 -0.47 -6.30
N LEU A 191 12.00 -0.67 -6.15
CA LEU A 191 11.08 0.33 -5.63
C LEU A 191 11.25 0.57 -4.12
N LEU A 192 11.22 1.84 -3.72
CA LEU A 192 11.40 2.32 -2.35
C LEU A 192 10.16 3.06 -1.84
N ALA A 193 9.81 2.78 -0.59
CA ALA A 193 8.77 3.53 0.11
C ALA A 193 9.12 5.01 0.19
N HIS A 194 8.09 5.86 0.08
CA HIS A 194 8.13 7.31 0.22
C HIS A 194 8.93 8.08 -0.85
N GLN A 195 9.88 7.45 -1.55
CA GLN A 195 10.63 8.11 -2.62
C GLN A 195 10.00 7.88 -4.01
N ASP A 196 9.47 6.67 -4.22
CA ASP A 196 8.96 6.29 -5.52
C ASP A 196 7.48 6.55 -5.67
N PHE A 197 7.14 7.05 -6.86
CA PHE A 197 5.80 7.27 -7.34
C PHE A 197 5.56 6.29 -8.48
N VAL A 198 4.40 5.65 -8.46
CA VAL A 198 3.93 4.82 -9.56
C VAL A 198 2.79 5.50 -10.27
N THR A 199 2.85 5.53 -11.59
CA THR A 199 1.76 5.97 -12.47
C THR A 199 1.08 4.74 -13.03
N LEU A 200 -0.24 4.69 -12.93
CA LEU A 200 -1.04 3.57 -13.39
C LEU A 200 -2.00 4.02 -14.49
N TRP A 201 -2.09 3.19 -15.52
CA TRP A 201 -3.19 3.19 -16.49
C TRP A 201 -3.93 1.87 -16.36
N VAL A 202 -5.23 1.91 -16.58
CA VAL A 202 -6.08 0.72 -16.62
C VAL A 202 -6.71 0.67 -18.00
N PHE A 203 -6.72 -0.49 -18.64
CA PHE A 203 -7.29 -0.63 -19.96
C PHE A 203 -7.86 -2.01 -20.22
N ARG A 204 -8.71 -2.11 -21.25
CA ARG A 204 -9.15 -3.37 -21.83
C ARG A 204 -8.27 -3.74 -23.00
N ASN A 205 -7.71 -4.94 -22.98
CA ASN A 205 -6.98 -5.47 -24.13
C ASN A 205 -7.95 -5.69 -25.30
N LEU A 206 -7.65 -5.18 -26.50
CA LEU A 206 -8.55 -5.29 -27.65
C LEU A 206 -8.74 -6.72 -28.17
N GLN A 207 -7.78 -7.61 -27.93
CA GLN A 207 -7.82 -8.98 -28.42
C GLN A 207 -8.52 -9.92 -27.44
N THR A 208 -8.20 -9.82 -26.15
CA THR A 208 -8.73 -10.72 -25.12
C THR A 208 -9.88 -10.13 -24.33
N ASP A 209 -10.07 -8.81 -24.40
CA ASP A 209 -10.99 -8.04 -23.56
C ASP A 209 -10.70 -8.19 -22.04
N ASP A 210 -9.48 -8.61 -21.70
CA ASP A 210 -9.01 -8.72 -20.31
C ASP A 210 -8.72 -7.34 -19.73
N LEU A 211 -8.95 -7.20 -18.43
CA LEU A 211 -8.54 -6.02 -17.66
C LEU A 211 -7.02 -6.04 -17.48
N CYS A 212 -6.37 -4.99 -17.94
CA CYS A 212 -4.92 -4.85 -17.91
C CYS A 212 -4.52 -3.54 -17.24
N PHE A 213 -3.30 -3.51 -16.69
CA PHE A 213 -2.69 -2.31 -16.13
C PHE A 213 -1.35 -2.04 -16.81
N VAL A 214 -0.99 -0.76 -16.97
CA VAL A 214 0.40 -0.35 -17.17
C VAL A 214 0.86 0.38 -15.92
N ILE A 215 2.04 0.05 -15.41
CA ILE A 215 2.67 0.73 -14.29
C ILE A 215 4.04 1.24 -14.71
N THR A 216 4.26 2.54 -14.54
CA THR A 216 5.59 3.14 -14.64
C THR A 216 5.98 3.74 -13.30
N SER A 217 7.27 3.81 -13.01
CA SER A 217 7.79 4.38 -11.77
C SER A 217 8.68 5.59 -12.03
N ARG A 218 8.69 6.52 -11.07
CA ARG A 218 9.65 7.63 -11.01
C ARG A 218 10.07 7.87 -9.57
N ARG A 219 11.34 8.21 -9.37
CA ARG A 219 11.90 8.54 -8.06
C ARG A 219 11.99 10.05 -7.89
N LEU A 220 11.53 10.55 -6.76
CA LEU A 220 11.81 11.92 -6.34
C LEU A 220 12.67 11.92 -5.08
N GLU A 221 13.47 12.96 -4.90
CA GLU A 221 14.20 13.24 -3.65
C GLU A 221 13.26 13.76 -2.54
N VAL A 222 12.06 13.18 -2.44
CA VAL A 222 11.08 13.48 -1.39
C VAL A 222 11.06 12.28 -0.46
N PHE A 223 11.49 12.48 0.78
CA PHE A 223 11.60 11.39 1.77
C PHE A 223 10.38 11.32 2.70
N GLU A 224 9.47 12.28 2.63
CA GLU A 224 8.27 12.35 3.46
C GLU A 224 7.00 11.98 2.69
N ALA A 225 6.01 11.41 3.40
CA ALA A 225 4.71 11.12 2.84
C ALA A 225 3.99 12.42 2.44
N ILE A 226 3.72 12.60 1.15
CA ILE A 226 2.97 13.73 0.64
C ILE A 226 1.49 13.53 0.98
N LYS A 227 1.01 14.30 1.96
CA LYS A 227 -0.41 14.32 2.30
C LYS A 227 -1.18 15.04 1.19
N ARG A 228 -1.89 14.29 0.35
CA ARG A 228 -2.91 14.89 -0.54
C ARG A 228 -3.91 15.66 0.31
N ARG A 229 -3.98 17.00 0.17
CA ARG A 229 -5.06 17.80 0.76
C ARG A 229 -6.38 17.30 0.19
N ARG A 230 -7.32 16.94 1.06
CA ARG A 230 -8.72 16.75 0.66
C ARG A 230 -9.24 18.12 0.24
N LEU A 231 -9.53 18.29 -1.05
CA LEU A 231 -10.43 19.36 -1.47
C LEU A 231 -11.79 19.02 -0.86
N LYS A 232 -12.35 19.99 -0.10
CA LYS A 232 -13.66 19.88 0.54
C LYS A 232 -14.76 20.11 -0.48
#